data_AF-A0A5D8YNR4-F1
#
_entry.id   AF-A0A5D8YNR4-F1
#
_cell.length_a   1.000
_cell.length_b   1.000
_cell.length_c   1.000
_cell.angle_alpha   90.00
_cell.angle_beta   90.00
_cell.angle_gamma   90.00
#
_symmetry.space_group_name_H-M   'P 1'
#
loop_
_entity.id
_entity.type
_entity.pdbx_description
1 polymer ?
#
loop_
_entity_poly.entity_id
_entity_poly.type
_entity_poly.pdbx_seq_one_letter_code
_entity_poly.pdbx_strand_id
1 'polypeptide(L)'
;MQVEKYQIDQHNSGLQSKHEQRLSFIRSEVANAEEIISKLVKFQIAIPSWALGTGGTRFGRFSGGGEPRNLEEKIEDIGLLHRLNRSSGAISLHIPWDIPKDASAIKALAAQHELKFDAMNSNTFQDQPGQALSYKFGSMQHVDKAVRKQAVEHNIEVIKHGIELGSESLTVWLADGSCFPGQLNFRKAFQNTLESLQEVYAALPDNWKMFVEYKAFEPNFYSTTVGDWGQSYLYASKLGPKAYTLVDLGHHLPNANIEQIVSLLLMEGKLGGFHFNDSKYGDDDLTTGSIKPYQLFLIFNELVEGMDARGMDHATGLGWMIDASHNVKDPLEDLLQSVEAIMLAYTQALMVDRKALAEAQQQNDVVRAQEILQQAFRTDARALVAEARLRAGGALNPVQLFREIKVREKLISERGAKTVATGL
;
A
#
# COMPACT_ATOMS: atom_id res chain seq x y z
N MET A 1 -3.86 22.73 7.10
CA MET A 1 -5.24 22.77 7.67
C MET A 1 -5.47 21.74 8.78
N GLN A 2 -6.05 22.11 9.94
CA GLN A 2 -6.49 21.16 10.97
C GLN A 2 -8.02 21.00 10.96
N VAL A 3 -8.51 19.75 10.87
CA VAL A 3 -9.93 19.44 11.13
C VAL A 3 -10.13 19.37 12.64
N GLU A 4 -11.05 20.18 13.13
CA GLU A 4 -11.36 20.28 14.55
C GLU A 4 -12.34 19.20 14.97
N LYS A 5 -12.19 18.71 16.20
CA LYS A 5 -13.02 17.61 16.74
C LYS A 5 -14.52 17.91 16.65
N TYR A 6 -14.93 19.16 16.94
CA TYR A 6 -16.34 19.54 16.90
C TYR A 6 -16.97 19.38 15.50
N GLN A 7 -16.18 19.50 14.43
CA GLN A 7 -16.69 19.33 13.06
C GLN A 7 -17.02 17.86 12.78
N ILE A 8 -16.17 16.93 13.27
CA ILE A 8 -16.42 15.49 13.20
C ILE A 8 -17.63 15.13 14.04
N ASP A 9 -17.70 15.63 15.28
CA ASP A 9 -18.81 15.35 16.20
C ASP A 9 -20.15 15.85 15.64
N GLN A 10 -20.18 17.04 15.04
CA GLN A 10 -21.37 17.60 14.40
C GLN A 10 -21.81 16.76 13.18
N HIS A 11 -20.86 16.37 12.33
CA HIS A 11 -21.13 15.52 11.18
C HIS A 11 -21.66 14.15 11.59
N ASN A 12 -21.03 13.52 12.57
CA ASN A 12 -21.45 12.23 13.10
C ASN A 12 -22.84 12.29 13.73
N SER A 13 -23.13 13.35 14.51
CA SER A 13 -24.46 13.58 15.09
C SER A 13 -25.56 13.65 14.03
N GLY A 14 -25.29 14.25 12.87
CA GLY A 14 -26.22 14.31 11.74
C GLY A 14 -26.50 12.97 11.07
N LEU A 15 -25.60 11.99 11.21
CA LEU A 15 -25.70 10.66 10.61
C LEU A 15 -26.06 9.55 11.63
N GLN A 16 -26.00 9.85 12.92
CA GLN A 16 -26.07 8.89 14.03
C GLN A 16 -27.29 7.96 13.94
N SER A 17 -28.51 8.51 13.81
CA SER A 17 -29.74 7.70 13.79
C SER A 17 -29.76 6.69 12.63
N LYS A 18 -29.32 7.11 11.44
CA LYS A 18 -29.24 6.23 10.26
C LYS A 18 -28.15 5.18 10.42
N HIS A 19 -27.03 5.54 11.03
CA HIS A 19 -25.94 4.61 11.34
C HIS A 19 -26.38 3.54 12.33
N GLU A 20 -26.99 3.92 13.45
CA GLU A 20 -27.47 2.99 14.48
C GLU A 20 -28.46 1.97 13.94
N GLN A 21 -29.38 2.38 13.05
CA GLN A 21 -30.33 1.47 12.39
C GLN A 21 -29.59 0.41 11.54
N ARG A 22 -28.63 0.85 10.71
CA ARG A 22 -27.85 -0.05 9.86
C ARG A 22 -26.94 -0.97 10.66
N LEU A 23 -26.32 -0.44 11.72
CA LEU A 23 -25.45 -1.17 12.61
C LEU A 23 -26.21 -2.24 13.40
N SER A 24 -27.41 -1.90 13.89
CA SER A 24 -28.29 -2.85 14.57
C SER A 24 -28.66 -4.02 13.64
N PHE A 25 -29.03 -3.71 12.40
CA PHE A 25 -29.35 -4.72 11.39
C PHE A 25 -28.16 -5.64 11.10
N ILE A 26 -26.98 -5.10 10.78
CA ILE A 26 -25.84 -5.99 10.46
C ILE A 26 -25.38 -6.81 11.67
N ARG A 27 -25.51 -6.28 12.89
CA ARG A 27 -25.21 -7.03 14.13
C ARG A 27 -26.17 -8.19 14.38
N SER A 28 -27.39 -8.16 13.85
CA SER A 28 -28.30 -9.32 13.93
C SER A 28 -27.91 -10.43 12.95
N GLU A 29 -27.26 -10.09 11.84
CA GLU A 29 -26.84 -11.04 10.81
C GLU A 29 -25.43 -11.62 11.04
N VAL A 30 -24.55 -10.85 11.70
CA VAL A 30 -23.12 -11.19 11.86
C VAL A 30 -22.80 -11.45 13.34
N ALA A 31 -22.71 -12.72 13.70
CA ALA A 31 -22.53 -13.16 15.09
C ALA A 31 -21.26 -12.60 15.77
N ASN A 32 -20.16 -12.42 15.02
CA ASN A 32 -18.87 -11.92 15.51
C ASN A 32 -18.64 -10.42 15.21
N ALA A 33 -19.70 -9.63 14.98
CA ALA A 33 -19.59 -8.23 14.59
C ALA A 33 -18.71 -7.37 15.53
N GLU A 34 -18.77 -7.60 16.84
CA GLU A 34 -17.99 -6.85 17.83
C GLU A 34 -16.48 -7.16 17.77
N GLU A 35 -16.13 -8.42 17.52
CA GLU A 35 -14.74 -8.83 17.31
C GLU A 35 -14.20 -8.22 16.01
N ILE A 36 -15.00 -8.25 14.95
CA ILE A 36 -14.68 -7.64 13.66
C ILE A 36 -14.41 -6.14 13.84
N ILE A 37 -15.32 -5.41 14.49
CA ILE A 37 -15.13 -3.97 14.77
C ILE A 37 -13.83 -3.75 15.55
N SER A 38 -13.52 -4.58 16.54
CA SER A 38 -12.28 -4.48 17.33
C SER A 38 -11.02 -4.71 16.49
N LYS A 39 -11.05 -5.63 15.52
CA LYS A 39 -9.96 -5.84 14.55
C LYS A 39 -9.82 -4.62 13.62
N LEU A 40 -10.94 -4.07 13.14
CA LEU A 40 -10.96 -2.90 12.25
C LEU A 40 -10.39 -1.64 12.93
N VAL A 41 -10.71 -1.39 14.19
CA VAL A 41 -10.17 -0.23 14.95
C VAL A 41 -8.63 -0.24 15.00
N LYS A 42 -8.01 -1.42 14.97
CA LYS A 42 -6.55 -1.57 15.05
C LYS A 42 -5.87 -1.56 13.68
N PHE A 43 -6.60 -1.83 12.61
CA PHE A 43 -6.01 -2.01 11.28
C PHE A 43 -5.59 -0.66 10.70
N GLN A 44 -4.31 -0.53 10.34
CA GLN A 44 -3.73 0.69 9.78
C GLN A 44 -3.11 0.38 8.43
N ILE A 45 -3.26 1.32 7.50
CA ILE A 45 -2.77 1.25 6.13
C ILE A 45 -1.85 2.46 5.92
N ALA A 46 -0.63 2.19 5.47
CA ALA A 46 0.34 3.21 5.12
C ALA A 46 -0.09 3.95 3.85
N ILE A 47 -0.03 5.28 3.92
CA ILE A 47 -0.33 6.15 2.78
C ILE A 47 0.98 6.54 2.09
N PRO A 48 1.10 6.33 0.78
CA PRO A 48 2.30 6.69 0.02
C PRO A 48 2.41 8.20 -0.11
N SER A 49 3.60 8.73 0.18
CA SER A 49 3.90 10.16 0.06
C SER A 49 3.76 10.68 -1.37
N TRP A 50 3.92 9.81 -2.38
CA TRP A 50 3.85 10.15 -3.79
C TRP A 50 2.41 10.23 -4.31
N ALA A 51 1.43 9.57 -3.67
CA ALA A 51 0.04 9.60 -4.13
C ALA A 51 -0.78 10.79 -3.58
N LEU A 52 -0.16 11.75 -2.90
CA LEU A 52 -0.84 12.94 -2.37
C LEU A 52 -0.96 14.07 -3.40
N GLY A 53 -0.11 14.05 -4.43
CA GLY A 53 -0.23 14.94 -5.60
C GLY A 53 -1.09 14.30 -6.68
N THR A 54 -1.59 15.12 -7.61
CA THR A 54 -2.20 14.57 -8.82
C THR A 54 -1.13 13.82 -9.60
N GLY A 55 -1.42 12.55 -9.91
CA GLY A 55 -0.57 11.69 -10.70
C GLY A 55 -0.45 12.14 -12.16
N GLY A 56 0.25 11.36 -12.97
CA GLY A 56 0.35 11.60 -14.39
C GLY A 56 0.57 10.32 -15.16
N THR A 57 0.54 10.46 -16.48
CA THR A 57 1.01 9.43 -17.40
C THR A 57 2.16 9.99 -18.21
N ARG A 58 2.83 9.14 -19.00
CA ARG A 58 3.83 9.59 -20.00
C ARG A 58 3.31 10.64 -21.00
N PHE A 59 1.99 10.82 -21.12
CA PHE A 59 1.39 11.80 -22.04
C PHE A 59 1.12 13.16 -21.40
N GLY A 60 0.96 13.20 -20.09
CA GLY A 60 0.61 14.44 -19.41
C GLY A 60 0.18 14.25 -17.97
N ARG A 61 0.21 15.37 -17.26
CA ARG A 61 -0.18 15.53 -15.87
C ARG A 61 -1.05 16.78 -15.75
N PHE A 62 -2.17 16.67 -15.03
CA PHE A 62 -3.20 17.70 -14.94
C PHE A 62 -3.41 18.12 -13.48
N SER A 63 -2.38 18.73 -12.88
CA SER A 63 -2.36 19.08 -11.46
C SER A 63 -3.55 19.92 -11.02
N GLY A 64 -4.07 19.58 -9.85
CA GLY A 64 -5.01 20.40 -9.10
C GLY A 64 -4.31 21.54 -8.34
N GLY A 65 -5.10 22.36 -7.64
CA GLY A 65 -4.56 23.32 -6.68
C GLY A 65 -4.47 22.73 -5.27
N GLY A 66 -3.61 23.29 -4.42
CA GLY A 66 -3.45 22.84 -3.03
C GLY A 66 -2.65 21.56 -2.83
N GLU A 67 -1.86 21.14 -3.82
CA GLU A 67 -0.97 19.97 -3.70
C GLU A 67 0.16 20.23 -2.66
N PRO A 68 0.59 19.22 -1.89
CA PRO A 68 1.62 19.38 -0.87
C PRO A 68 3.01 19.57 -1.51
N ARG A 69 3.71 20.63 -1.14
CA ARG A 69 4.94 21.11 -1.81
C ARG A 69 6.24 20.59 -1.19
N ASN A 70 6.14 19.92 -0.05
CA ASN A 70 7.26 19.39 0.72
C ASN A 70 6.76 18.24 1.62
N LEU A 71 7.70 17.57 2.29
CA LEU A 71 7.40 16.43 3.15
C LEU A 71 6.52 16.82 4.34
N GLU A 72 6.68 18.02 4.90
CA GLU A 72 5.87 18.51 6.01
C GLU A 72 4.39 18.62 5.63
N GLU A 73 4.08 19.21 4.47
CA GLU A 73 2.72 19.30 3.94
C GLU A 73 2.14 17.93 3.56
N LYS A 74 2.99 16.99 3.11
CA LYS A 74 2.58 15.60 2.88
C LYS A 74 2.16 14.91 4.20
N ILE A 75 2.93 15.11 5.26
CA ILE A 75 2.61 14.60 6.61
C ILE A 75 1.29 15.19 7.11
N GLU A 76 1.08 16.50 6.92
CA GLU A 76 -0.18 17.16 7.29
C GLU A 76 -1.38 16.59 6.53
N ASP A 77 -1.23 16.33 5.23
CA ASP A 77 -2.29 15.75 4.40
C ASP A 77 -2.63 14.31 4.82
N ILE A 78 -1.62 13.48 5.12
CA ILE A 78 -1.86 12.12 5.65
C ILE A 78 -2.47 12.19 7.06
N GLY A 79 -2.03 13.14 7.88
CA GLY A 79 -2.57 13.37 9.22
C GLY A 79 -4.04 13.79 9.17
N LEU A 80 -4.42 14.55 8.15
CA LEU A 80 -5.80 14.89 7.85
C LEU A 80 -6.60 13.63 7.47
N LEU A 81 -6.10 12.80 6.55
CA LEU A 81 -6.75 11.53 6.17
C LEU A 81 -6.95 10.65 7.41
N HIS A 82 -5.91 10.47 8.21
CA HIS A 82 -5.94 9.67 9.42
C HIS A 82 -6.93 10.23 10.45
N ARG A 83 -7.02 11.56 10.60
CA ARG A 83 -8.04 12.17 11.48
C ARG A 83 -9.47 11.87 11.02
N LEU A 84 -9.72 11.80 9.73
CA LEU A 84 -11.04 11.52 9.17
C LEU A 84 -11.40 10.02 9.21
N ASN A 85 -10.46 9.13 8.88
CA ASN A 85 -10.75 7.70 8.70
C ASN A 85 -10.17 6.78 9.80
N ARG A 86 -9.26 7.27 10.64
CA ARG A 86 -8.55 6.55 11.72
C ARG A 86 -7.85 5.26 11.29
N SER A 87 -7.59 5.09 10.00
CA SER A 87 -7.00 3.89 9.40
C SER A 87 -5.78 4.22 8.51
N SER A 88 -5.40 5.49 8.39
CA SER A 88 -4.20 5.97 7.67
C SER A 88 -3.00 6.29 8.57
N GLY A 89 -2.74 5.48 9.59
CA GLY A 89 -1.78 5.79 10.68
C GLY A 89 -0.29 5.65 10.34
N ALA A 90 0.08 5.50 9.07
CA ALA A 90 1.47 5.35 8.65
C ALA A 90 1.73 6.00 7.29
N ILE A 91 3.00 6.27 7.00
CA ILE A 91 3.49 6.92 5.77
C ILE A 91 4.55 6.05 5.12
N SER A 92 4.40 5.77 3.83
CA SER A 92 5.48 5.20 3.00
C SER A 92 6.24 6.33 2.31
N LEU A 93 7.54 6.45 2.57
CA LEU A 93 8.38 7.49 1.97
C LEU A 93 9.19 6.94 0.80
N HIS A 94 9.52 7.83 -0.14
CA HIS A 94 10.33 7.50 -1.30
C HIS A 94 11.57 8.38 -1.36
N ILE A 95 12.76 7.77 -1.39
CA ILE A 95 14.03 8.50 -1.40
C ILE A 95 14.63 8.46 -2.82
N PRO A 96 14.96 9.62 -3.42
CA PRO A 96 15.24 10.90 -2.76
C PRO A 96 14.10 11.94 -2.76
N TRP A 97 12.89 11.60 -3.18
CA TRP A 97 11.77 12.56 -3.25
C TRP A 97 11.42 13.21 -1.90
N ASP A 98 11.59 12.44 -0.83
CA ASP A 98 11.19 12.79 0.52
C ASP A 98 12.37 12.74 1.51
N ILE A 99 13.58 13.14 1.07
CA ILE A 99 14.72 13.23 2.00
C ILE A 99 14.38 14.25 3.11
N PRO A 100 14.39 13.84 4.39
CA PRO A 100 14.15 14.76 5.48
C PRO A 100 15.34 15.72 5.62
N LYS A 101 15.06 17.02 5.73
CA LYS A 101 16.10 18.02 6.06
C LYS A 101 16.58 17.88 7.50
N ASP A 102 15.66 17.51 8.38
CA ASP A 102 15.90 17.22 9.79
C ASP A 102 14.99 16.05 10.18
N ALA A 103 15.57 14.86 10.29
CA ALA A 103 14.83 13.64 10.62
C ALA A 103 14.14 13.72 12.00
N SER A 104 14.72 14.41 12.97
CA SER A 104 14.13 14.56 14.31
C SER A 104 12.88 15.45 14.25
N ALA A 105 12.94 16.56 13.50
CA ALA A 105 11.80 17.43 13.31
C ALA A 105 10.66 16.74 12.55
N ILE A 106 10.99 16.00 11.48
CA ILE A 106 10.04 15.22 10.69
C ILE A 106 9.36 14.14 11.53
N LYS A 107 10.12 13.43 12.37
CA LYS A 107 9.58 12.43 13.29
C LYS A 107 8.65 13.05 14.34
N ALA A 108 9.01 14.21 14.88
CA ALA A 108 8.17 14.93 15.82
C ALA A 108 6.86 15.41 15.15
N LEU A 109 6.91 15.89 13.92
CA LEU A 109 5.73 16.31 13.16
C LEU A 109 4.81 15.11 12.88
N ALA A 110 5.34 13.99 12.40
CA ALA A 110 4.55 12.77 12.19
C ALA A 110 3.85 12.31 13.48
N ALA A 111 4.57 12.34 14.61
CA ALA A 111 4.00 11.98 15.90
C ALA A 111 2.85 12.91 16.36
N GLN A 112 2.90 14.21 16.03
CA GLN A 112 1.78 15.15 16.30
C GLN A 112 0.50 14.78 15.52
N HIS A 113 0.64 14.08 14.41
CA HIS A 113 -0.45 13.58 13.58
C HIS A 113 -0.79 12.10 13.85
N GLU A 114 -0.18 11.49 14.88
CA GLU A 114 -0.33 10.07 15.22
C GLU A 114 0.15 9.13 14.10
N LEU A 115 1.11 9.57 13.30
CA LEU A 115 1.66 8.82 12.17
C LEU A 115 2.99 8.17 12.51
N LYS A 116 3.19 6.99 11.94
CA LYS A 116 4.48 6.28 11.89
C LYS A 116 5.03 6.28 10.45
N PHE A 117 6.29 5.91 10.30
CA PHE A 117 6.88 5.64 8.99
C PHE A 117 6.87 4.13 8.76
N ASP A 118 6.24 3.71 7.65
CA ASP A 118 6.23 2.34 7.17
C ASP A 118 7.53 2.06 6.38
N ALA A 119 7.52 1.12 5.44
CA ALA A 119 8.67 0.81 4.61
C ALA A 119 9.19 2.03 3.85
N MET A 120 10.52 2.18 3.84
CA MET A 120 11.20 3.13 2.98
C MET A 120 11.28 2.57 1.55
N ASN A 121 11.17 3.43 0.54
CA ASN A 121 11.22 3.05 -0.88
C ASN A 121 12.43 3.68 -1.55
N SER A 122 13.28 2.85 -2.16
CA SER A 122 14.49 3.32 -2.86
C SER A 122 14.21 3.69 -4.32
N ASN A 123 14.71 4.83 -4.78
CA ASN A 123 14.64 5.21 -6.19
C ASN A 123 15.95 4.96 -6.96
N THR A 124 15.99 3.90 -7.75
CA THR A 124 17.07 3.67 -8.74
C THR A 124 16.53 3.48 -10.16
N PHE A 125 15.34 4.00 -10.43
CA PHE A 125 14.66 3.92 -11.72
C PHE A 125 14.68 5.24 -12.52
N GLN A 126 15.23 6.30 -11.93
CA GLN A 126 15.49 7.57 -12.61
C GLN A 126 16.83 8.17 -12.16
N ASP A 127 17.44 8.97 -13.03
CA ASP A 127 18.66 9.69 -12.69
C ASP A 127 18.34 10.94 -11.86
N GLN A 128 19.12 11.14 -10.80
CA GLN A 128 18.98 12.30 -9.92
C GLN A 128 19.91 13.45 -10.34
N PRO A 129 19.56 14.72 -10.08
CA PRO A 129 20.46 15.84 -10.32
C PRO A 129 21.83 15.63 -9.65
N GLY A 130 22.90 15.68 -10.44
CA GLY A 130 24.27 15.49 -9.94
C GLY A 130 24.71 14.03 -9.76
N GLN A 131 23.86 13.05 -10.09
CA GLN A 131 24.21 11.63 -10.07
C GLN A 131 25.37 11.34 -11.05
N ALA A 132 26.37 10.59 -10.58
CA ALA A 132 27.59 10.34 -11.36
C ALA A 132 27.37 9.35 -12.52
N LEU A 133 26.61 8.28 -12.28
CA LEU A 133 26.38 7.22 -13.24
C LEU A 133 24.89 7.02 -13.48
N SER A 134 24.47 6.99 -14.75
CA SER A 134 23.05 6.81 -15.13
C SER A 134 22.53 5.40 -14.87
N TYR A 135 21.25 5.27 -14.49
CA TYR A 135 20.52 4.01 -14.36
C TYR A 135 19.76 3.59 -15.64
N LYS A 136 19.98 4.29 -16.76
CA LYS A 136 19.27 4.05 -18.04
C LYS A 136 19.25 2.57 -18.50
N PHE A 137 20.28 1.78 -18.19
CA PHE A 137 20.37 0.36 -18.58
C PHE A 137 20.21 -0.60 -17.38
N GLY A 138 19.51 -0.13 -16.35
CA GLY A 138 19.37 -0.80 -15.08
C GLY A 138 20.31 -0.23 -14.03
N SER A 139 19.95 -0.50 -12.78
CA SER A 139 20.67 -0.16 -11.59
C SER A 139 21.42 -1.40 -11.06
N MET A 140 20.75 -2.29 -10.33
CA MET A 140 21.34 -3.47 -9.69
C MET A 140 21.69 -4.61 -10.66
N GLN A 141 21.05 -4.69 -11.83
CA GLN A 141 21.43 -5.67 -12.85
C GLN A 141 22.64 -5.22 -13.69
N HIS A 142 22.98 -3.92 -13.62
CA HIS A 142 23.80 -3.25 -14.62
C HIS A 142 25.14 -3.96 -14.83
N VAL A 143 25.62 -4.01 -16.08
CA VAL A 143 26.86 -4.75 -16.41
C VAL A 143 28.10 -4.11 -15.79
N ASP A 144 28.14 -2.77 -15.73
CA ASP A 144 29.16 -2.01 -15.01
C ASP A 144 28.94 -2.11 -13.51
N LYS A 145 29.95 -2.62 -12.79
CA LYS A 145 29.94 -2.76 -11.33
C LYS A 145 29.89 -1.41 -10.61
N ALA A 146 30.39 -0.33 -11.19
CA ALA A 146 30.33 0.99 -10.58
C ALA A 146 28.89 1.50 -10.47
N VAL A 147 28.06 1.26 -11.50
CA VAL A 147 26.62 1.60 -11.48
C VAL A 147 25.90 0.79 -10.40
N ARG A 148 26.19 -0.52 -10.32
CA ARG A 148 25.63 -1.38 -9.27
C ARG A 148 26.01 -0.90 -7.87
N LYS A 149 27.27 -0.54 -7.67
CA LYS A 149 27.77 -0.01 -6.39
C LYS A 149 27.04 1.27 -6.00
N GLN A 150 26.83 2.20 -6.94
CA GLN A 150 26.07 3.43 -6.69
C GLN A 150 24.61 3.12 -6.26
N ALA A 151 23.96 2.15 -6.92
CA ALA A 151 22.59 1.73 -6.56
C ALA A 151 22.52 1.06 -5.17
N VAL A 152 23.52 0.24 -4.82
CA VAL A 152 23.66 -0.37 -3.49
C VAL A 152 23.87 0.70 -2.42
N GLU A 153 24.79 1.64 -2.65
CA GLU A 153 25.08 2.75 -1.74
C GLU A 153 23.84 3.61 -1.48
N HIS A 154 23.06 3.91 -2.53
CA HIS A 154 21.77 4.61 -2.40
C HIS A 154 20.79 3.85 -1.50
N ASN A 155 20.64 2.54 -1.69
CA ASN A 155 19.77 1.73 -0.83
C ASN A 155 20.22 1.72 0.64
N ILE A 156 21.52 1.69 0.88
CA ILE A 156 22.10 1.80 2.23
C ILE A 156 21.82 3.19 2.83
N GLU A 157 21.82 4.26 2.03
CA GLU A 157 21.42 5.60 2.45
C GLU A 157 19.93 5.66 2.81
N VAL A 158 19.06 5.03 2.01
CA VAL A 158 17.62 4.90 2.33
C VAL A 158 17.40 4.19 3.67
N ILE A 159 18.15 3.12 3.94
CA ILE A 159 18.12 2.44 5.25
C ILE A 159 18.50 3.40 6.38
N LYS A 160 19.56 4.20 6.21
CA LYS A 160 19.98 5.18 7.24
C LYS A 160 18.89 6.20 7.54
N HIS A 161 18.26 6.78 6.52
CA HIS A 161 17.13 7.69 6.72
C HIS A 161 15.96 6.99 7.43
N GLY A 162 15.65 5.75 7.06
CA GLY A 162 14.60 5.00 7.75
C GLY A 162 14.94 4.73 9.22
N ILE A 163 16.20 4.44 9.56
CA ILE A 163 16.63 4.28 10.96
C ILE A 163 16.38 5.58 11.76
N GLU A 164 16.75 6.73 11.20
CA GLU A 164 16.53 8.04 11.85
C GLU A 164 15.04 8.31 12.08
N LEU A 165 14.19 7.95 11.12
CA LEU A 165 12.73 8.12 11.18
C LEU A 165 12.03 7.06 12.02
N GLY A 166 12.66 5.90 12.26
CA GLY A 166 12.10 4.76 12.99
C GLY A 166 11.30 3.78 12.12
N SER A 167 11.56 3.74 10.81
CA SER A 167 11.12 2.65 9.93
C SER A 167 11.85 1.35 10.28
N GLU A 168 11.24 0.22 9.91
CA GLU A 168 11.78 -1.13 10.12
C GLU A 168 11.81 -1.94 8.81
N SER A 169 11.66 -1.29 7.65
CA SER A 169 11.64 -2.00 6.37
C SER A 169 12.11 -1.16 5.20
N LEU A 170 12.69 -1.86 4.21
CA LEU A 170 13.05 -1.32 2.90
C LEU A 170 12.28 -2.08 1.82
N THR A 171 11.52 -1.38 0.98
CA THR A 171 10.99 -1.89 -0.28
C THR A 171 11.96 -1.56 -1.42
N VAL A 172 12.30 -2.58 -2.19
CA VAL A 172 13.13 -2.48 -3.38
C VAL A 172 12.31 -2.93 -4.58
N TRP A 173 11.77 -1.95 -5.31
CA TRP A 173 11.30 -2.12 -6.68
C TRP A 173 12.39 -1.72 -7.66
N LEU A 174 12.61 -2.55 -8.68
CA LEU A 174 13.62 -2.30 -9.71
C LEU A 174 12.97 -2.14 -11.08
N ALA A 175 13.21 -1.01 -11.72
CA ALA A 175 12.90 -0.80 -13.13
C ALA A 175 13.79 -1.64 -14.08
N ASP A 176 14.79 -2.33 -13.55
CA ASP A 176 15.80 -3.11 -14.27
C ASP A 176 15.21 -4.17 -15.20
N GLY A 177 15.61 -4.12 -16.47
CA GLY A 177 15.15 -5.06 -17.49
C GLY A 177 15.73 -4.78 -18.87
N SER A 178 15.04 -5.25 -19.91
CA SER A 178 15.38 -4.97 -21.30
C SER A 178 14.15 -4.72 -22.17
N CYS A 179 14.36 -3.97 -23.26
CA CYS A 179 13.34 -3.70 -24.27
C CYS A 179 13.52 -4.55 -25.54
N PHE A 180 14.65 -5.24 -25.73
CA PHE A 180 14.93 -6.00 -26.94
C PHE A 180 15.57 -7.37 -26.69
N PRO A 181 15.20 -8.42 -27.46
CA PRO A 181 15.92 -9.69 -27.49
C PRO A 181 17.41 -9.51 -27.73
N GLY A 182 18.23 -10.16 -26.90
CA GLY A 182 19.69 -10.09 -26.97
C GLY A 182 20.33 -8.91 -26.22
N GLN A 183 19.55 -7.94 -25.72
CA GLN A 183 20.08 -6.82 -24.93
C GLN A 183 20.70 -7.29 -23.59
N LEU A 184 20.10 -8.28 -22.95
CA LEU A 184 20.59 -8.87 -21.70
C LEU A 184 20.87 -10.36 -21.85
N ASN A 185 21.87 -10.81 -21.11
CA ASN A 185 21.93 -12.20 -20.68
C ASN A 185 21.17 -12.32 -19.36
N PHE A 186 19.99 -12.96 -19.38
CA PHE A 186 19.11 -13.02 -18.20
C PHE A 186 19.77 -13.64 -16.97
N ARG A 187 20.64 -14.65 -17.15
CA ARG A 187 21.34 -15.28 -16.02
C ARG A 187 22.35 -14.32 -15.38
N LYS A 188 23.10 -13.57 -16.18
CA LYS A 188 24.03 -12.56 -15.66
C LYS A 188 23.30 -11.39 -15.00
N ALA A 189 22.18 -10.95 -15.58
CA ALA A 189 21.33 -9.92 -14.97
C ALA A 189 20.83 -10.38 -13.59
N PHE A 190 20.31 -11.61 -13.50
CA PHE A 190 19.90 -12.21 -12.22
C PHE A 190 21.04 -12.30 -11.21
N GLN A 191 22.23 -12.75 -11.63
CA GLN A 191 23.41 -12.85 -10.75
C GLN A 191 23.84 -11.48 -10.22
N ASN A 192 23.94 -10.48 -11.11
CA ASN A 192 24.27 -9.12 -10.74
C ASN A 192 23.27 -8.54 -9.73
N THR A 193 21.96 -8.70 -9.99
CA THR A 193 20.92 -8.23 -9.08
C THR A 193 20.99 -8.94 -7.74
N LEU A 194 21.18 -10.26 -7.73
CA LEU A 194 21.33 -11.02 -6.48
C LEU A 194 22.56 -10.55 -5.68
N GLU A 195 23.71 -10.35 -6.33
CA GLU A 195 24.93 -9.83 -5.69
C GLU A 195 24.68 -8.44 -5.06
N SER A 196 24.02 -7.54 -5.80
CA SER A 196 23.68 -6.21 -5.28
C SER A 196 22.68 -6.26 -4.12
N LEU A 197 21.63 -7.08 -4.22
CA LEU A 197 20.67 -7.27 -3.13
C LEU A 197 21.33 -7.89 -1.90
N GLN A 198 22.32 -8.78 -2.06
CA GLN A 198 23.08 -9.34 -0.93
C GLN A 198 23.88 -8.27 -0.19
N GLU A 199 24.49 -7.31 -0.91
CA GLU A 199 25.20 -6.19 -0.28
C GLU A 199 24.23 -5.28 0.51
N VAL A 200 23.06 -4.97 -0.04
CA VAL A 200 22.03 -4.20 0.68
C VAL A 200 21.48 -4.99 1.88
N TYR A 201 21.21 -6.28 1.70
CA TYR A 201 20.70 -7.17 2.76
C TYR A 201 21.67 -7.27 3.93
N ALA A 202 22.99 -7.32 3.65
CA ALA A 202 24.03 -7.34 4.68
C ALA A 202 24.08 -6.04 5.51
N ALA A 203 23.59 -4.93 4.96
CA ALA A 203 23.51 -3.65 5.65
C ALA A 203 22.22 -3.45 6.47
N LEU A 204 21.22 -4.33 6.33
CA LEU A 204 19.97 -4.24 7.08
C LEU A 204 20.23 -4.45 8.58
N PRO A 205 19.63 -3.62 9.47
CA PRO A 205 19.52 -3.94 10.89
C PRO A 205 18.88 -5.31 11.15
N ASP A 206 19.04 -5.85 12.36
CA ASP A 206 18.52 -7.18 12.70
C ASP A 206 17.00 -7.24 12.78
N ASN A 207 16.35 -6.16 13.22
CA ASN A 207 14.90 -6.03 13.28
C ASN A 207 14.27 -5.59 11.96
N TRP A 208 15.07 -5.34 10.91
CA TRP A 208 14.55 -4.84 9.64
C TRP A 208 14.11 -5.96 8.69
N LYS A 209 13.14 -5.63 7.83
CA LYS A 209 12.74 -6.46 6.69
C LYS A 209 13.14 -5.79 5.36
N MET A 210 13.40 -6.61 4.36
CA MET A 210 13.53 -6.18 2.97
C MET A 210 12.43 -6.81 2.14
N PHE A 211 11.73 -5.99 1.37
CA PHE A 211 10.67 -6.40 0.48
C PHE A 211 11.14 -6.27 -0.96
N VAL A 212 11.17 -7.39 -1.69
CA VAL A 212 11.53 -7.44 -3.10
C VAL A 212 10.25 -7.43 -3.90
N GLU A 213 9.95 -6.29 -4.51
CA GLU A 213 8.75 -6.11 -5.31
C GLU A 213 8.99 -6.55 -6.76
N TYR A 214 8.05 -7.32 -7.31
CA TYR A 214 8.10 -7.75 -8.70
C TYR A 214 7.16 -6.94 -9.58
N LYS A 215 7.48 -6.84 -10.87
CA LYS A 215 6.63 -6.22 -11.88
C LYS A 215 6.86 -6.84 -13.26
N ALA A 216 5.77 -7.28 -13.89
CA ALA A 216 5.84 -8.00 -15.17
C ALA A 216 6.48 -7.19 -16.31
N PHE A 217 6.20 -5.90 -16.39
CA PHE A 217 6.68 -4.99 -17.43
C PHE A 217 6.55 -3.52 -16.98
N GLU A 218 7.07 -2.60 -17.78
CA GLU A 218 7.17 -1.16 -17.51
C GLU A 218 8.17 -0.82 -16.38
N PRO A 219 9.25 -0.07 -16.68
CA PRO A 219 9.54 0.64 -17.93
C PRO A 219 10.19 -0.23 -19.03
N ASN A 220 10.44 -1.51 -18.76
CA ASN A 220 10.98 -2.44 -19.75
C ASN A 220 9.87 -3.28 -20.40
N PHE A 221 9.98 -3.51 -21.71
CA PHE A 221 8.89 -4.06 -22.53
C PHE A 221 9.23 -5.41 -23.21
N TYR A 222 10.37 -6.02 -22.86
CA TYR A 222 10.73 -7.36 -23.32
C TYR A 222 11.05 -8.31 -22.16
N SER A 223 11.85 -7.87 -21.18
CA SER A 223 12.10 -8.63 -19.94
C SER A 223 12.28 -7.69 -18.75
N THR A 224 11.91 -8.16 -17.56
CA THR A 224 12.20 -7.48 -16.28
C THR A 224 13.00 -8.43 -15.37
N THR A 225 13.90 -7.89 -14.57
CA THR A 225 14.82 -8.69 -13.73
C THR A 225 14.20 -9.21 -12.43
N VAL A 226 13.09 -8.61 -12.02
CA VAL A 226 12.16 -9.14 -11.02
C VAL A 226 10.76 -9.16 -11.63
N GLY A 227 10.57 -10.01 -12.63
CA GLY A 227 9.37 -10.00 -13.49
C GLY A 227 8.12 -10.61 -12.86
N ASP A 228 8.25 -11.53 -11.90
CA ASP A 228 7.12 -12.21 -11.29
C ASP A 228 7.40 -12.63 -9.83
N TRP A 229 6.34 -13.11 -9.17
CA TRP A 229 6.41 -13.60 -7.79
C TRP A 229 7.40 -14.75 -7.60
N GLY A 230 7.63 -15.58 -8.63
CA GLY A 230 8.60 -16.69 -8.59
C GLY A 230 10.04 -16.19 -8.54
N GLN A 231 10.36 -15.16 -9.32
CA GLN A 231 11.66 -14.49 -9.26
C GLN A 231 11.86 -13.75 -7.94
N SER A 232 10.86 -12.99 -7.48
CA SER A 232 10.93 -12.32 -6.18
C SER A 232 11.12 -13.33 -5.03
N TYR A 233 10.32 -14.40 -5.00
CA TYR A 233 10.46 -15.49 -4.04
C TYR A 233 11.86 -16.11 -4.07
N LEU A 234 12.43 -16.31 -5.27
CA LEU A 234 13.76 -16.87 -5.44
C LEU A 234 14.86 -15.94 -4.88
N TYR A 235 14.77 -14.62 -5.11
CA TYR A 235 15.69 -13.66 -4.50
C TYR A 235 15.52 -13.65 -2.98
N ALA A 236 14.30 -13.48 -2.48
CA ALA A 236 14.00 -13.45 -1.05
C ALA A 236 14.48 -14.71 -0.31
N SER A 237 14.35 -15.88 -0.94
CA SER A 237 14.83 -17.16 -0.39
C SER A 237 16.35 -17.28 -0.40
N LYS A 238 17.03 -16.70 -1.40
CA LYS A 238 18.50 -16.70 -1.49
C LYS A 238 19.17 -15.66 -0.58
N LEU A 239 18.48 -14.58 -0.24
CA LEU A 239 18.99 -13.53 0.64
C LEU A 239 18.96 -13.93 2.12
N GLY A 240 17.82 -14.41 2.61
CA GLY A 240 17.71 -14.92 3.97
C GLY A 240 16.37 -14.62 4.66
N PRO A 241 16.29 -14.80 5.99
CA PRO A 241 15.05 -14.69 6.74
C PRO A 241 14.47 -13.27 6.81
N LYS A 242 15.28 -12.21 6.62
CA LYS A 242 14.80 -10.82 6.61
C LYS A 242 14.20 -10.39 5.27
N ALA A 243 14.27 -11.22 4.24
CA ALA A 243 13.83 -10.89 2.88
C ALA A 243 12.52 -11.60 2.53
N TYR A 244 11.58 -10.82 1.98
CA TYR A 244 10.24 -11.23 1.61
C TYR A 244 9.86 -10.67 0.23
N THR A 245 8.80 -11.20 -0.34
CA THR A 245 8.15 -10.72 -1.55
C THR A 245 7.09 -9.67 -1.19
N LEU A 246 7.09 -8.54 -1.90
CA LEU A 246 5.99 -7.57 -1.88
C LEU A 246 5.06 -7.85 -3.06
N VAL A 247 3.75 -7.85 -2.81
CA VAL A 247 2.72 -8.06 -3.84
C VAL A 247 2.03 -6.73 -4.13
N ASP A 248 2.25 -6.19 -5.31
CA ASP A 248 1.45 -5.10 -5.88
C ASP A 248 0.33 -5.69 -6.77
N LEU A 249 -0.90 -5.21 -6.60
CA LEU A 249 -2.06 -5.77 -7.30
C LEU A 249 -2.05 -5.52 -8.83
N GLY A 250 -1.44 -4.44 -9.29
CA GLY A 250 -1.30 -4.04 -10.70
C GLY A 250 -0.17 -4.75 -11.45
N HIS A 251 0.77 -5.37 -10.74
CA HIS A 251 2.05 -5.84 -11.29
C HIS A 251 2.05 -7.23 -11.95
N HIS A 252 0.87 -7.78 -12.24
CA HIS A 252 0.70 -9.14 -12.74
C HIS A 252 0.42 -9.19 -14.24
N LEU A 253 0.77 -10.31 -14.87
CA LEU A 253 0.30 -10.61 -16.23
C LEU A 253 -1.24 -10.78 -16.25
N PRO A 254 -1.90 -10.48 -17.38
CA PRO A 254 -3.35 -10.62 -17.51
C PRO A 254 -3.85 -12.01 -17.09
N ASN A 255 -4.97 -12.02 -16.35
CA ASN A 255 -5.65 -13.22 -15.82
C ASN A 255 -4.85 -14.02 -14.78
N ALA A 256 -3.77 -13.47 -14.21
CA ALA A 256 -3.13 -14.08 -13.05
C ALA A 256 -4.12 -14.22 -11.88
N ASN A 257 -4.11 -15.38 -11.23
CA ASN A 257 -4.81 -15.58 -9.97
C ASN A 257 -3.92 -15.04 -8.83
N ILE A 258 -4.20 -13.82 -8.38
CA ILE A 258 -3.36 -13.09 -7.42
C ILE A 258 -3.56 -13.68 -6.01
N GLU A 259 -4.79 -14.01 -5.66
CA GLU A 259 -5.14 -14.61 -4.38
C GLU A 259 -4.45 -15.98 -4.16
N GLN A 260 -4.26 -16.77 -5.22
CA GLN A 260 -3.42 -17.98 -5.16
C GLN A 260 -1.95 -17.66 -4.87
N ILE A 261 -1.38 -16.64 -5.51
CA ILE A 261 0.01 -16.20 -5.26
C ILE A 261 0.17 -15.77 -3.80
N VAL A 262 -0.78 -14.99 -3.29
CA VAL A 262 -0.83 -14.55 -1.89
C VAL A 262 -0.87 -15.73 -0.93
N SER A 263 -1.77 -16.69 -1.17
CA SER A 263 -1.92 -17.90 -0.36
C SER A 263 -0.61 -18.69 -0.27
N LEU A 264 0.06 -18.90 -1.40
CA LEU A 264 1.33 -19.64 -1.46
C LEU A 264 2.49 -18.88 -0.81
N LEU A 265 2.64 -17.59 -1.07
CA LEU A 265 3.70 -16.78 -0.44
C LEU A 265 3.51 -16.70 1.08
N LEU A 266 2.26 -16.62 1.55
CA LEU A 266 1.94 -16.62 2.97
C LEU A 266 2.29 -17.99 3.59
N MET A 267 1.89 -19.10 2.95
CA MET A 267 2.24 -20.46 3.38
C MET A 267 3.76 -20.65 3.50
N GLU A 268 4.52 -20.18 2.51
CA GLU A 268 5.99 -20.27 2.47
C GLU A 268 6.70 -19.27 3.41
N GLY A 269 5.97 -18.41 4.12
CA GLY A 269 6.55 -17.41 5.00
C GLY A 269 7.36 -16.34 4.27
N LYS A 270 7.03 -16.10 2.99
CA LYS A 270 7.71 -15.14 2.11
C LYS A 270 6.81 -14.00 1.64
N LEU A 271 5.57 -13.90 2.12
CA LEU A 271 4.75 -12.69 1.95
C LEU A 271 5.18 -11.62 2.96
N GLY A 272 5.67 -10.48 2.46
CA GLY A 272 6.10 -9.34 3.29
C GLY A 272 5.01 -8.31 3.51
N GLY A 273 4.24 -8.01 2.47
CA GLY A 273 3.21 -6.99 2.48
C GLY A 273 2.61 -6.75 1.10
N PHE A 274 1.80 -5.69 1.03
CA PHE A 274 1.02 -5.33 -0.15
C PHE A 274 1.20 -3.87 -0.54
N HIS A 275 1.21 -3.65 -1.84
CA HIS A 275 0.84 -2.39 -2.46
C HIS A 275 -0.57 -2.53 -3.05
N PHE A 276 -1.53 -1.82 -2.46
CA PHE A 276 -2.92 -1.85 -2.86
C PHE A 276 -3.22 -0.75 -3.90
N ASN A 277 -3.75 -1.20 -5.03
CA ASN A 277 -4.39 -0.41 -6.10
C ASN A 277 -5.50 -1.25 -6.73
N ASP A 278 -6.09 -0.74 -7.81
CA ASP A 278 -6.87 -1.54 -8.73
C ASP A 278 -6.44 -1.24 -10.18
N SER A 279 -6.80 -2.15 -11.07
CA SER A 279 -6.39 -2.07 -12.47
C SER A 279 -7.35 -2.78 -13.39
N LYS A 280 -7.27 -2.48 -14.68
CA LYS A 280 -8.01 -3.18 -15.74
C LYS A 280 -7.11 -3.72 -16.83
N TYR A 281 -6.05 -3.00 -17.19
CA TYR A 281 -5.21 -3.33 -18.35
C TYR A 281 -3.79 -3.72 -17.98
N GLY A 282 -3.10 -2.89 -17.20
CA GLY A 282 -1.76 -3.16 -16.70
C GLY A 282 -1.62 -2.64 -15.28
N ASP A 283 -0.52 -1.97 -15.04
CA ASP A 283 -0.33 -1.23 -13.79
C ASP A 283 -1.00 0.15 -13.89
N ASP A 284 -2.32 0.16 -13.74
CA ASP A 284 -3.13 1.36 -13.95
C ASP A 284 -3.18 2.29 -12.72
N ASP A 285 -2.72 1.81 -11.55
CA ASP A 285 -2.63 2.57 -10.30
C ASP A 285 -3.93 3.27 -9.84
N LEU A 286 -5.07 2.60 -10.05
CA LEU A 286 -6.39 3.17 -9.75
C LEU A 286 -6.78 2.99 -8.28
N THR A 287 -7.84 3.70 -7.88
CA THR A 287 -8.50 3.54 -6.57
C THR A 287 -8.72 2.07 -6.24
N THR A 288 -8.22 1.64 -5.09
CA THR A 288 -8.32 0.25 -4.65
C THR A 288 -9.78 -0.22 -4.63
N GLY A 289 -10.06 -1.40 -5.20
CA GLY A 289 -11.39 -2.02 -5.21
C GLY A 289 -12.43 -1.36 -6.12
N SER A 290 -12.04 -0.39 -6.95
CA SER A 290 -12.98 0.32 -7.84
C SER A 290 -13.36 -0.43 -9.12
N ILE A 291 -12.54 -1.40 -9.55
CA ILE A 291 -12.71 -2.17 -10.79
C ILE A 291 -13.03 -3.64 -10.47
N LYS A 292 -12.26 -4.26 -9.58
CA LYS A 292 -12.35 -5.69 -9.22
C LYS A 292 -12.55 -5.88 -7.71
N PRO A 293 -13.64 -5.36 -7.10
CA PRO A 293 -13.88 -5.48 -5.66
C PRO A 293 -13.96 -6.93 -5.17
N TYR A 294 -14.45 -7.86 -6.00
CA TYR A 294 -14.49 -9.28 -5.63
C TYR A 294 -13.10 -9.90 -5.56
N GLN A 295 -12.16 -9.52 -6.44
CA GLN A 295 -10.79 -9.99 -6.37
C GLN A 295 -10.10 -9.49 -5.09
N LEU A 296 -10.31 -8.22 -4.72
CA LEU A 296 -9.81 -7.67 -3.45
C LEU A 296 -10.34 -8.46 -2.25
N PHE A 297 -11.64 -8.79 -2.24
CA PHE A 297 -12.23 -9.67 -1.24
C PHE A 297 -11.59 -11.08 -1.22
N LEU A 298 -11.35 -11.70 -2.39
CA LEU A 298 -10.73 -13.02 -2.48
C LEU A 298 -9.27 -13.00 -1.98
N ILE A 299 -8.53 -11.92 -2.22
CA ILE A 299 -7.19 -11.74 -1.64
C ILE A 299 -7.29 -11.67 -0.11
N PHE A 300 -8.19 -10.85 0.43
CA PHE A 300 -8.42 -10.80 1.87
C PHE A 300 -8.95 -12.11 2.46
N ASN A 301 -9.68 -12.92 1.69
CA ASN A 301 -10.14 -14.24 2.09
C ASN A 301 -8.95 -15.17 2.42
N GLU A 302 -7.95 -15.21 1.54
CA GLU A 302 -6.72 -15.99 1.76
C GLU A 302 -5.88 -15.41 2.90
N LEU A 303 -5.83 -14.08 3.03
CA LEU A 303 -5.09 -13.42 4.10
C LEU A 303 -5.66 -13.73 5.48
N VAL A 304 -6.97 -13.58 5.66
CA VAL A 304 -7.61 -13.86 6.96
C VAL A 304 -7.37 -15.31 7.38
N GLU A 305 -7.64 -16.26 6.49
CA GLU A 305 -7.46 -17.68 6.80
C GLU A 305 -5.99 -18.02 7.09
N GLY A 306 -5.07 -17.61 6.21
CA GLY A 306 -3.66 -17.96 6.35
C GLY A 306 -2.96 -17.25 7.50
N MET A 307 -3.37 -16.03 7.85
CA MET A 307 -2.83 -15.32 9.02
C MET A 307 -3.33 -15.96 10.32
N ASP A 308 -4.62 -16.29 10.41
CA ASP A 308 -5.19 -17.00 11.57
C ASP A 308 -4.53 -18.37 11.74
N ALA A 309 -4.37 -19.15 10.66
CA ALA A 309 -3.71 -20.45 10.68
C ALA A 309 -2.25 -20.40 11.17
N ARG A 310 -1.57 -19.27 10.96
CA ARG A 310 -0.20 -19.03 11.40
C ARG A 310 -0.10 -18.28 12.74
N GLY A 311 -1.23 -17.91 13.34
CA GLY A 311 -1.25 -17.08 14.55
C GLY A 311 -0.61 -15.69 14.36
N MET A 312 -0.68 -15.14 13.14
CA MET A 312 -0.14 -13.82 12.83
C MET A 312 -1.12 -12.73 13.27
N ASP A 313 -0.59 -11.63 13.80
CA ASP A 313 -1.41 -10.45 14.09
C ASP A 313 -1.82 -9.76 12.78
N HIS A 314 -3.11 -9.50 12.58
CA HIS A 314 -3.62 -8.93 11.34
C HIS A 314 -3.15 -7.48 11.12
N ALA A 315 -2.92 -6.71 12.18
CA ALA A 315 -2.55 -5.31 12.08
C ALA A 315 -1.04 -5.11 11.83
N THR A 316 -0.20 -6.06 12.26
CA THR A 316 1.27 -5.90 12.28
C THR A 316 2.05 -7.03 11.60
N GLY A 317 1.39 -8.13 11.24
CA GLY A 317 2.04 -9.32 10.67
C GLY A 317 2.57 -9.10 9.25
N LEU A 318 1.95 -8.20 8.49
CA LEU A 318 2.31 -7.85 7.11
C LEU A 318 2.36 -6.32 6.97
N GLY A 319 3.09 -5.85 5.96
CA GLY A 319 3.01 -4.45 5.56
C GLY A 319 1.74 -4.18 4.74
N TRP A 320 0.98 -3.15 5.11
CA TRP A 320 -0.25 -2.75 4.43
C TRP A 320 -0.07 -1.36 3.84
N MET A 321 0.22 -1.25 2.54
CA MET A 321 0.48 0.03 1.90
C MET A 321 -0.44 0.20 0.69
N ILE A 322 -0.84 1.45 0.42
CA ILE A 322 -1.38 1.81 -0.89
C ILE A 322 -0.20 2.19 -1.79
N ASP A 323 -0.30 1.86 -3.07
CA ASP A 323 0.55 2.43 -4.12
C ASP A 323 -0.38 2.79 -5.28
N ALA A 324 -0.53 4.09 -5.59
CA ALA A 324 -1.54 4.55 -6.53
C ALA A 324 -1.17 5.92 -7.14
N SER A 325 -1.83 6.25 -8.25
CA SER A 325 -1.58 7.44 -9.06
C SER A 325 -2.91 8.12 -9.43
N HIS A 326 -3.25 9.16 -8.66
CA HIS A 326 -4.56 9.81 -8.76
C HIS A 326 -4.59 10.86 -9.87
N ASN A 327 -4.91 10.41 -11.08
CA ASN A 327 -4.81 11.26 -12.29
C ASN A 327 -5.99 12.23 -12.48
N VAL A 328 -7.19 11.85 -12.04
CA VAL A 328 -8.45 12.55 -12.40
C VAL A 328 -9.37 12.84 -11.21
N LYS A 329 -8.96 12.46 -9.99
CA LYS A 329 -9.68 12.79 -8.75
C LYS A 329 -8.84 13.69 -7.86
N ASP A 330 -9.47 14.31 -6.88
CA ASP A 330 -8.75 14.84 -5.72
C ASP A 330 -7.99 13.67 -5.05
N PRO A 331 -6.65 13.71 -4.97
CA PRO A 331 -5.88 12.60 -4.41
C PRO A 331 -6.29 12.22 -2.99
N LEU A 332 -6.70 13.19 -2.16
CA LEU A 332 -7.11 12.92 -0.78
C LEU A 332 -8.47 12.24 -0.71
N GLU A 333 -9.42 12.60 -1.59
CA GLU A 333 -10.69 11.88 -1.67
C GLU A 333 -10.49 10.45 -2.16
N ASP A 334 -9.59 10.25 -3.12
CA ASP A 334 -9.28 8.93 -3.67
C ASP A 334 -8.64 8.00 -2.62
N LEU A 335 -7.69 8.52 -1.83
CA LEU A 335 -7.11 7.78 -0.71
C LEU A 335 -8.15 7.42 0.37
N LEU A 336 -9.10 8.32 0.68
CA LEU A 336 -10.22 7.99 1.57
C LEU A 336 -11.07 6.84 1.00
N GLN A 337 -11.32 6.82 -0.31
CA GLN A 337 -12.07 5.75 -0.99
C GLN A 337 -11.30 4.43 -0.99
N SER A 338 -10.00 4.46 -1.27
CA SER A 338 -9.15 3.27 -1.28
C SER A 338 -9.05 2.63 0.10
N VAL A 339 -8.85 3.43 1.16
CA VAL A 339 -8.87 2.93 2.54
C VAL A 339 -10.23 2.30 2.90
N GLU A 340 -11.35 2.93 2.51
CA GLU A 340 -12.69 2.36 2.74
C GLU A 340 -12.84 0.99 2.06
N ALA A 341 -12.37 0.85 0.82
CA ALA A 341 -12.47 -0.39 0.05
C ALA A 341 -11.64 -1.52 0.67
N ILE A 342 -10.41 -1.23 1.10
CA ILE A 342 -9.54 -2.19 1.80
C ILE A 342 -10.22 -2.66 3.10
N MET A 343 -10.70 -1.71 3.90
CA MET A 343 -11.38 -2.02 5.16
C MET A 343 -12.66 -2.84 4.94
N LEU A 344 -13.41 -2.57 3.87
CA LEU A 344 -14.61 -3.32 3.53
C LEU A 344 -14.29 -4.75 3.09
N ALA A 345 -13.29 -4.94 2.22
CA ALA A 345 -12.87 -6.27 1.78
C ALA A 345 -12.34 -7.11 2.94
N TYR A 346 -11.56 -6.50 3.84
CA TYR A 346 -11.11 -7.14 5.07
C TYR A 346 -12.29 -7.54 5.98
N THR A 347 -13.25 -6.64 6.18
CA THR A 347 -14.47 -6.90 6.96
C THR A 347 -15.25 -8.09 6.40
N GLN A 348 -15.48 -8.12 5.07
CA GLN A 348 -16.19 -9.19 4.40
C GLN A 348 -15.45 -10.53 4.54
N ALA A 349 -14.12 -10.54 4.45
CA ALA A 349 -13.32 -11.75 4.64
C ALA A 349 -13.37 -12.28 6.08
N LEU A 350 -13.48 -11.41 7.09
CA LEU A 350 -13.68 -11.80 8.49
C LEU A 350 -15.07 -12.38 8.78
N MET A 351 -16.05 -12.12 7.89
CA MET A 351 -17.42 -12.62 8.00
C MET A 351 -17.63 -14.01 7.40
N VAL A 352 -16.63 -14.56 6.71
CA VAL A 352 -16.71 -15.89 6.09
C VAL A 352 -16.86 -16.96 7.16
N ASP A 353 -17.87 -17.82 7.04
CA ASP A 353 -18.02 -19.02 7.87
C ASP A 353 -16.95 -20.05 7.47
N ARG A 354 -15.78 -19.96 8.14
CA ARG A 354 -14.62 -20.81 7.88
C ARG A 354 -14.91 -22.28 8.12
N LYS A 355 -15.74 -22.60 9.12
CA LYS A 355 -16.08 -23.97 9.43
C LYS A 355 -16.95 -24.58 8.34
N ALA A 356 -18.02 -23.88 7.95
CA ALA A 356 -18.88 -24.34 6.86
C ALA A 356 -18.14 -24.42 5.53
N LEU A 357 -17.21 -23.48 5.27
CA LEU A 357 -16.39 -23.49 4.06
C LEU A 357 -15.47 -24.72 4.02
N ALA A 358 -14.77 -25.00 5.13
CA ALA A 358 -13.91 -26.19 5.24
C ALA A 358 -14.71 -27.50 5.08
N GLU A 359 -15.89 -27.59 5.69
CA GLU A 359 -16.80 -28.75 5.51
C GLU A 359 -17.19 -28.94 4.05
N ALA A 360 -17.61 -27.86 3.36
CA ALA A 360 -17.98 -27.90 1.95
C ALA A 360 -16.79 -28.32 1.06
N GLN A 361 -15.60 -27.78 1.32
CA GLN A 361 -14.37 -28.13 0.61
C GLN A 361 -14.02 -29.61 0.76
N GLN A 362 -14.08 -30.16 1.98
CA GLN A 362 -13.77 -31.57 2.25
C GLN A 362 -14.79 -32.54 1.62
N GLN A 363 -16.01 -32.08 1.35
CA GLN A 363 -17.05 -32.84 0.66
C GLN A 363 -17.05 -32.61 -0.86
N ASN A 364 -16.15 -31.78 -1.38
CA ASN A 364 -16.18 -31.30 -2.76
C ASN A 364 -17.52 -30.66 -3.17
N ASP A 365 -18.25 -30.05 -2.22
CA ASP A 365 -19.48 -29.31 -2.47
C ASP A 365 -19.16 -27.90 -3.00
N VAL A 366 -18.88 -27.84 -4.30
CA VAL A 366 -18.47 -26.60 -4.99
C VAL A 366 -19.55 -25.52 -4.91
N VAL A 367 -20.82 -25.90 -4.95
CA VAL A 367 -21.95 -24.96 -4.89
C VAL A 367 -22.01 -24.32 -3.50
N ARG A 368 -21.95 -25.13 -2.44
CA ARG A 368 -21.95 -24.60 -1.07
C ARG A 368 -20.73 -23.74 -0.79
N ALA A 369 -19.54 -24.14 -1.24
CA ALA A 369 -18.33 -23.36 -1.06
C ALA A 369 -18.43 -21.97 -1.70
N GLN A 370 -18.97 -21.89 -2.94
CA GLN A 370 -19.20 -20.63 -3.62
C GLN A 370 -20.22 -19.75 -2.88
N GLU A 371 -21.36 -20.33 -2.49
CA GLU A 371 -22.43 -19.57 -1.83
C GLU A 371 -21.97 -18.96 -0.50
N ILE A 372 -21.12 -19.65 0.27
CA ILE A 372 -20.56 -19.11 1.53
C ILE A 372 -19.74 -17.83 1.25
N LEU A 373 -18.85 -17.85 0.27
CA LEU A 373 -18.03 -16.68 -0.09
C LEU A 373 -18.88 -15.55 -0.69
N GLN A 374 -19.85 -15.90 -1.55
CA GLN A 374 -20.75 -14.92 -2.18
C GLN A 374 -21.65 -14.25 -1.15
N GLN A 375 -22.14 -14.99 -0.15
CA GLN A 375 -22.94 -14.44 0.94
C GLN A 375 -22.14 -13.40 1.74
N ALA A 376 -20.90 -13.72 2.12
CA ALA A 376 -20.03 -12.79 2.84
C ALA A 376 -19.74 -11.53 2.01
N PHE A 377 -19.34 -11.70 0.74
CA PHE A 377 -19.01 -10.58 -0.16
C PHE A 377 -20.22 -9.67 -0.49
N ARG A 378 -21.41 -10.23 -0.66
CA ARG A 378 -22.61 -9.44 -1.02
C ARG A 378 -23.27 -8.77 0.17
N THR A 379 -22.85 -9.09 1.40
CA THR A 379 -23.37 -8.45 2.60
C THR A 379 -22.84 -7.01 2.71
N ASP A 380 -23.74 -6.05 2.92
CA ASP A 380 -23.37 -4.65 3.13
C ASP A 380 -22.76 -4.44 4.52
N ALA A 381 -21.45 -4.58 4.60
CA ALA A 381 -20.70 -4.46 5.86
C ALA A 381 -20.25 -3.02 6.18
N ARG A 382 -20.66 -2.01 5.41
CA ARG A 382 -20.22 -0.61 5.59
C ARG A 382 -20.51 -0.05 6.98
N ALA A 383 -21.59 -0.50 7.63
CA ALA A 383 -21.92 -0.06 8.98
C ALA A 383 -20.91 -0.54 10.04
N LEU A 384 -20.28 -1.71 9.85
CA LEU A 384 -19.22 -2.19 10.75
C LEU A 384 -17.95 -1.34 10.60
N VAL A 385 -17.60 -1.00 9.35
CA VAL A 385 -16.43 -0.13 9.08
C VAL A 385 -16.65 1.28 9.61
N ALA A 386 -17.85 1.86 9.39
CA ALA A 386 -18.21 3.17 9.93
C ALA A 386 -18.21 3.19 11.47
N GLU A 387 -18.68 2.12 12.10
CA GLU A 387 -18.65 1.98 13.56
C GLU A 387 -17.22 1.91 14.11
N ALA A 388 -16.31 1.19 13.42
CA ALA A 388 -14.90 1.17 13.80
C ALA A 388 -14.28 2.59 13.75
N ARG A 389 -14.56 3.36 12.69
CA ARG A 389 -14.13 4.76 12.61
C ARG A 389 -14.69 5.60 13.75
N LEU A 390 -16.01 5.53 13.98
CA LEU A 390 -16.67 6.31 15.03
C LEU A 390 -16.05 6.04 16.41
N ARG A 391 -15.82 4.77 16.76
CA ARG A 391 -15.19 4.38 18.03
C ARG A 391 -13.74 4.83 18.15
N ALA A 392 -13.03 4.92 17.03
CA ALA A 392 -11.67 5.44 16.97
C ALA A 392 -11.60 6.98 16.94
N GLY A 393 -12.74 7.68 16.92
CA GLY A 393 -12.85 9.14 16.88
C GLY A 393 -12.86 9.77 15.47
N GLY A 394 -13.06 8.96 14.43
CA GLY A 394 -13.17 9.39 13.04
C GLY A 394 -14.59 9.74 12.60
N ALA A 395 -14.73 10.09 11.32
CA ALA A 395 -16.00 10.42 10.70
C ALA A 395 -16.74 9.15 10.22
N LEU A 396 -18.06 9.12 10.44
CA LEU A 396 -18.94 8.10 9.89
C LEU A 396 -18.87 8.08 8.36
N ASN A 397 -18.78 9.25 7.72
CA ASN A 397 -18.58 9.40 6.28
C ASN A 397 -17.44 10.39 5.95
N PRO A 398 -16.17 9.91 5.86
CA PRO A 398 -14.99 10.75 5.68
C PRO A 398 -15.04 11.65 4.43
N VAL A 399 -15.46 11.11 3.28
CA VAL A 399 -15.53 11.88 2.01
C VAL A 399 -16.61 12.96 2.09
N GLN A 400 -17.76 12.65 2.69
CA GLN A 400 -18.81 13.65 2.88
C GLN A 400 -18.32 14.78 3.79
N LEU A 401 -17.69 14.46 4.92
CA LEU A 401 -17.14 15.48 5.82
C LEU A 401 -16.07 16.32 5.15
N PHE A 402 -15.14 15.71 4.41
CA PHE A 402 -14.09 16.39 3.63
C PHE A 402 -14.68 17.48 2.72
N ARG A 403 -15.79 17.18 2.05
CA ARG A 403 -16.51 18.12 1.18
C ARG A 403 -17.29 19.17 1.95
N GLU A 404 -18.01 18.80 3.01
CA GLU A 404 -18.80 19.71 3.84
C GLU A 404 -17.94 20.83 4.45
N ILE A 405 -16.73 20.50 4.89
CA ILE A 405 -15.79 21.48 5.47
C ILE A 405 -14.86 22.12 4.45
N LYS A 406 -15.06 21.83 3.15
CA LYS A 406 -14.36 22.42 2.01
C LYS A 406 -12.84 22.33 2.12
N VAL A 407 -12.32 21.14 2.47
CA VAL A 407 -10.88 20.92 2.67
C VAL A 407 -10.07 21.42 1.46
N ARG A 408 -10.40 20.96 0.25
CA ARG A 408 -9.63 21.31 -0.96
C ARG A 408 -9.60 22.82 -1.20
N GLU A 409 -10.70 23.53 -1.02
CA GLU A 409 -10.74 24.99 -1.16
C GLU A 409 -9.77 25.67 -0.17
N LYS A 410 -9.70 25.19 1.07
CA LYS A 410 -8.78 25.70 2.09
C LYS A 410 -7.32 25.40 1.75
N LEU A 411 -7.01 24.18 1.32
CA LEU A 411 -5.66 23.83 0.87
C LEU A 411 -5.21 24.68 -0.34
N ILE A 412 -6.12 24.97 -1.28
CA ILE A 412 -5.86 25.88 -2.40
C ILE A 412 -5.57 27.29 -1.88
N SER A 413 -6.32 27.78 -0.89
CA SER A 413 -6.08 29.09 -0.27
C SER A 413 -4.74 29.16 0.47
N GLU A 414 -4.30 28.07 1.10
CA GLU A 414 -3.05 27.98 1.87
C GLU A 414 -1.81 27.83 0.98
N ARG A 415 -1.90 26.97 -0.05
CA ARG A 415 -0.74 26.54 -0.85
C ARG A 415 -0.70 27.15 -2.25
N GLY A 416 -1.84 27.58 -2.76
CA GLY A 416 -2.01 28.21 -4.07
C GLY A 416 -2.71 27.31 -5.10
N ALA A 417 -3.15 27.94 -6.20
CA ALA A 417 -3.87 27.27 -7.29
C ALA A 417 -2.96 26.56 -8.31
N LYS A 418 -1.64 26.86 -8.31
CA LYS A 418 -0.64 26.25 -9.20
C LYS A 418 0.47 25.67 -8.35
N THR A 419 0.21 24.50 -7.80
CA THR A 419 1.12 23.77 -6.91
C THR A 419 1.33 22.37 -7.47
N VAL A 420 2.55 21.84 -7.29
CA VAL A 420 2.91 20.51 -7.78
C VAL A 420 3.56 19.77 -6.62
N ALA A 421 3.10 18.56 -6.35
CA ALA A 421 3.70 17.73 -5.31
C ALA A 421 5.12 17.28 -5.68
N THR A 422 6.01 17.22 -4.68
CA THR A 422 7.38 16.75 -4.87
C THR A 422 7.41 15.25 -5.16
N GLY A 423 8.32 14.84 -6.05
CA GLY A 423 8.51 13.43 -6.39
C GLY A 423 7.64 12.89 -7.53
N LEU A 424 6.90 13.76 -8.22
CA LEU A 424 6.07 13.41 -9.36
C LEU A 424 6.43 14.22 -10.60
#